data_AF-A0A914PSG0-F1
#
_entry.id   AF-A0A914PSG0-F1
#
_cell.length_a   1.000
_cell.length_b   1.000
_cell.length_c   1.000
_cell.angle_alpha   90.00
_cell.angle_beta   90.00
_cell.angle_gamma   90.00
#
_symmetry.space_group_name_H-M   'P 1'
#
loop_
_entity.id
_entity.type
_entity.pdbx_description
1 polymer ?
#
loop_
_entity_poly.entity_id
_entity_poly.type
_entity_poly.pdbx_seq_one_letter_code
_entity_poly.pdbx_strand_id
1 'polypeptide(L)'
;MLLINMLIAMMTNTYTEISANSLEWLRQWSAIVLMMEQSFDAPTRMKYQRQYSIPMDDGKRIALLLKLRMSEEEQEAERLKLQYQRRMFREDNRRVYRPFKQ
;
A
#
# COMPACT_ATOMS: atom_id res chain seq x y z
N MET A 1 39.27 -11.02 -25.32
CA MET A 1 38.77 -11.38 -23.97
C MET A 1 38.66 -10.21 -22.99
N LEU A 2 39.38 -9.09 -23.17
CA LEU A 2 39.37 -7.97 -22.21
C LEU A 2 38.07 -7.12 -22.22
N LEU A 3 37.45 -6.93 -23.39
CA LEU A 3 36.24 -6.12 -23.56
C LEU A 3 35.00 -6.71 -22.87
N ILE A 4 34.84 -8.03 -22.94
CA ILE A 4 33.70 -8.73 -22.31
C ILE A 4 33.78 -8.61 -20.79
N ASN A 5 34.99 -8.70 -20.23
CA ASN A 5 35.19 -8.55 -18.78
C ASN A 5 34.86 -7.12 -18.32
N MET A 6 35.21 -6.10 -19.11
CA MET A 6 34.84 -4.71 -18.82
C MET A 6 33.33 -4.47 -18.96
N LEU A 7 32.69 -5.08 -19.95
CA LEU A 7 31.24 -5.01 -20.12
C LEU A 7 30.50 -5.64 -18.93
N ILE A 8 30.91 -6.85 -18.52
CA ILE A 8 30.33 -7.54 -17.37
C ILE A 8 30.49 -6.70 -16.10
N ALA A 9 31.66 -6.08 -15.89
CA ALA A 9 31.89 -5.19 -14.74
C ALA A 9 30.96 -3.96 -14.75
N MET A 10 30.80 -3.29 -15.90
CA MET A 10 29.89 -2.14 -16.02
C MET A 10 28.43 -2.53 -15.81
N MET A 11 27.99 -3.65 -16.42
CA MET A 11 26.62 -4.15 -16.26
C MET A 11 26.32 -4.63 -14.83
N THR A 12 27.31 -5.23 -14.15
CA THR A 12 27.16 -5.63 -12.74
C THR A 12 27.03 -4.40 -11.85
N ASN A 13 27.83 -3.36 -12.09
CA ASN A 13 27.75 -2.10 -11.35
C ASN A 13 26.40 -1.40 -11.53
N THR A 14 25.87 -1.34 -12.76
CA THR A 14 24.55 -0.73 -13.02
C THR A 14 23.41 -1.58 -12.45
N TYR A 15 23.52 -2.91 -12.44
CA TYR A 15 22.53 -3.78 -11.77
C TYR A 15 22.48 -3.54 -10.26
N THR A 16 23.64 -3.44 -9.59
CA THR A 16 23.69 -3.17 -8.15
C THR A 16 23.08 -1.80 -7.80
N GLU A 17 23.27 -0.80 -8.67
CA GLU A 17 22.70 0.53 -8.50
C GLU A 17 21.16 0.54 -8.70
N ILE A 18 20.67 -0.12 -9.75
CA ILE A 18 19.23 -0.17 -10.07
C ILE A 18 18.47 -1.02 -9.04
N SER A 19 19.04 -2.15 -8.62
CA SER A 19 18.40 -3.05 -7.64
C SER A 19 18.27 -2.42 -6.26
N ALA A 20 19.15 -1.47 -5.90
CA ALA A 20 19.00 -0.68 -4.68
C ALA A 20 17.78 0.26 -4.72
N ASN A 21 17.32 0.66 -5.92
CA ASN A 21 16.19 1.56 -6.09
C ASN A 21 14.87 0.80 -6.21
N SER A 22 14.34 0.36 -5.06
CA SER A 22 13.06 -0.34 -4.96
C SER A 22 11.83 0.57 -5.13
N LEU A 23 11.95 1.79 -5.66
CA LEU A 23 10.78 2.67 -5.90
C LEU A 23 10.42 2.75 -7.39
N GLU A 24 11.33 2.39 -8.27
CA GLU A 24 11.13 2.48 -9.72
C GLU A 24 10.05 1.51 -10.20
N TRP A 25 9.97 0.31 -9.63
CA TRP A 25 8.90 -0.65 -9.95
C TRP A 25 7.52 -0.09 -9.58
N LEU A 26 7.41 0.60 -8.44
CA LEU A 26 6.14 1.20 -7.99
C LEU A 26 5.78 2.38 -8.89
N ARG A 27 6.76 3.20 -9.27
CA ARG A 27 6.59 4.30 -10.22
C ARG A 27 6.05 3.79 -11.56
N GLN A 28 6.71 2.78 -12.14
CA GLN A 28 6.30 2.18 -13.42
C GLN A 28 4.92 1.54 -13.33
N TRP A 29 4.64 0.81 -12.25
CA TRP A 29 3.34 0.18 -12.04
C TRP A 29 2.22 1.21 -11.91
N SER A 30 2.46 2.31 -11.17
CA SER A 30 1.49 3.40 -11.04
C SER A 30 1.19 4.08 -12.38
N ALA A 31 2.20 4.23 -13.25
CA ALA A 31 2.02 4.80 -14.59
C ALA A 31 1.14 3.90 -15.47
N ILE A 32 1.34 2.57 -15.42
CA ILE A 32 0.50 1.61 -16.16
C ILE A 32 -0.95 1.68 -15.68
N VAL A 33 -1.17 1.70 -14.37
CA VAL A 33 -2.52 1.80 -13.78
C VAL A 33 -3.19 3.11 -14.21
N LEU A 34 -2.50 4.24 -14.14
CA LEU A 34 -3.04 5.54 -14.57
C LEU A 34 -3.39 5.56 -16.07
N MET A 35 -2.53 5.00 -16.91
CA MET A 35 -2.77 4.92 -18.35
C MET A 35 -3.98 4.04 -18.67
N MET A 36 -4.12 2.90 -17.98
CA MET A 36 -5.30 2.05 -18.09
C MET A 36 -6.57 2.80 -17.66
N GLU A 37 -6.56 3.49 -16.52
CA GLU A 37 -7.70 4.27 -16.03
C GLU A 37 -8.15 5.37 -16.98
N GLN A 38 -7.22 6.00 -17.71
CA GLN A 38 -7.55 7.02 -18.72
C GLN A 38 -8.09 6.42 -20.01
N SER A 39 -7.80 5.15 -20.30
CA SER A 39 -8.21 4.47 -21.54
C SER A 39 -9.64 3.92 -21.54
N PHE A 40 -10.32 3.91 -20.37
CA PHE A 40 -11.68 3.36 -20.23
C PHE A 40 -12.75 4.45 -20.04
N ASP A 41 -13.96 4.18 -20.54
CA ASP A 41 -15.14 5.00 -20.29
C ASP A 41 -15.48 5.11 -18.79
N ALA A 42 -16.06 6.25 -18.38
CA ALA A 42 -16.41 6.56 -16.99
C ALA A 42 -17.13 5.44 -16.20
N PRO A 43 -18.15 4.73 -16.74
CA PRO A 43 -18.80 3.62 -16.03
C PRO A 43 -17.87 2.41 -15.82
N THR A 44 -17.06 2.08 -16.82
CA THR A 44 -16.11 0.96 -16.79
C THR A 44 -14.97 1.25 -15.82
N ARG A 45 -14.48 2.50 -15.81
CA ARG A 45 -13.49 3.00 -14.86
C ARG A 45 -13.95 2.85 -13.41
N MET A 46 -15.17 3.29 -13.09
CA MET A 46 -15.73 3.12 -11.74
C MET A 46 -15.87 1.66 -11.31
N LYS A 47 -16.19 0.76 -12.25
CA LYS A 47 -16.27 -0.68 -11.98
C LYS A 47 -14.90 -1.23 -11.57
N TYR A 48 -13.85 -0.93 -12.33
CA TYR A 48 -12.50 -1.40 -12.01
C TYR A 48 -11.97 -0.75 -10.73
N GLN A 49 -12.19 0.55 -10.53
CA GLN A 49 -11.84 1.26 -9.29
C GLN A 49 -12.43 0.61 -8.04
N ARG A 50 -13.66 0.12 -8.13
CA ARG A 50 -14.31 -0.61 -7.04
C ARG A 50 -13.74 -2.02 -6.83
N GLN A 51 -13.11 -2.62 -7.84
CA GLN A 51 -12.57 -3.97 -7.79
C GLN A 51 -11.21 -4.02 -7.09
N TYR A 52 -10.36 -3.00 -7.28
CA TYR A 52 -9.03 -2.94 -6.67
C TYR A 52 -8.92 -1.99 -5.46
N SER A 53 -9.99 -1.27 -5.09
CA SER A 53 -10.00 -0.44 -3.87
C SER A 53 -10.22 -1.26 -2.60
N ILE A 54 -9.55 -0.86 -1.53
CA ILE A 54 -9.72 -1.47 -0.21
C ILE A 54 -10.91 -0.78 0.49
N PRO A 55 -11.88 -1.54 1.03
CA PRO A 55 -12.94 -0.96 1.86
C PRO A 55 -12.33 -0.49 3.18
N MET A 56 -12.53 0.79 3.51
CA MET A 56 -12.20 1.31 4.83
C MET A 56 -13.34 1.03 5.81
N ASP A 57 -13.02 0.98 7.10
CA ASP A 57 -13.98 0.74 8.20
C ASP A 57 -15.13 1.76 8.21
N ASP A 58 -14.88 2.97 7.71
CA ASP A 58 -15.83 4.10 7.62
C ASP A 58 -16.74 4.02 6.37
N GLY A 59 -16.76 2.88 5.66
CA GLY A 59 -17.57 2.66 4.45
C GLY A 59 -17.05 3.38 3.18
N LYS A 60 -16.07 4.27 3.31
CA LYS A 60 -15.38 4.93 2.20
C LYS A 60 -14.36 3.98 1.58
N ARG A 61 -14.26 3.96 0.25
CA ARG A 61 -13.27 3.15 -0.48
C ARG A 61 -12.15 4.05 -0.98
N ILE A 62 -10.91 3.75 -0.59
CA ILE A 62 -9.73 4.49 -1.05
C ILE A 62 -9.11 3.69 -2.20
N ALA A 63 -9.05 4.29 -3.39
CA ALA A 63 -8.56 3.63 -4.59
C ALA A 63 -7.03 3.70 -4.75
N LEU A 64 -6.36 4.55 -3.96
CA LEU A 64 -4.92 4.77 -4.03
C LEU A 64 -4.36 4.82 -2.62
N LEU A 65 -3.76 3.70 -2.18
CA LEU A 65 -2.81 3.74 -1.06
C LEU A 65 -1.50 4.31 -1.60
N LEU A 66 -1.44 5.63 -1.78
CA LEU A 66 -0.14 6.28 -1.62
C LEU A 66 0.14 6.15 -0.12
N LYS A 67 0.88 5.11 0.28
CA LYS A 67 1.48 5.08 1.61
C LYS A 67 2.41 6.29 1.59
N LEU A 68 1.89 7.43 2.05
CA LEU A 68 2.69 8.61 2.35
C LEU A 68 3.90 8.08 3.09
N ARG A 69 5.10 8.53 2.69
CA ARG A 69 6.34 8.13 3.32
C ARG A 69 6.33 8.68 4.75
N MET A 70 5.58 7.99 5.61
CA MET A 70 5.48 8.28 7.02
C MET A 70 6.78 7.81 7.64
N SER A 71 7.36 8.67 8.48
CA SER A 71 8.50 8.31 9.31
C SER A 71 8.20 6.99 10.05
N GLU A 72 9.22 6.17 10.34
CA GLU A 72 9.02 4.94 11.12
C GLU A 72 8.28 5.23 12.43
N GLU A 73 8.58 6.37 13.06
CA GLU A 73 7.91 6.89 14.26
C GLU A 73 6.40 7.13 14.04
N GLU A 74 6.04 7.71 12.91
CA GLU A 74 4.63 7.97 12.56
C GLU A 74 3.88 6.67 12.27
N GLN A 75 4.54 5.69 11.64
CA GLN A 75 3.96 4.36 11.41
C GLN A 75 3.71 3.60 12.71
N GLU A 76 4.63 3.69 13.66
CA GLU A 76 4.46 3.08 14.98
C GLU A 76 3.33 3.75 15.77
N ALA A 77 3.25 5.08 15.73
CA ALA A 77 2.18 5.84 16.37
C ALA A 77 0.78 5.47 15.81
N GLU A 78 0.65 5.33 14.49
CA GLU A 78 -0.60 4.86 13.88
C GLU A 78 -0.94 3.42 14.25
N ARG A 79 0.04 2.51 14.27
CA ARG A 79 -0.16 1.12 14.70
C ARG A 79 -0.63 1.04 16.15
N LEU A 80 -0.05 1.84 17.04
CA LEU A 80 -0.43 1.95 18.44
C LEU A 80 -1.86 2.49 18.59
N LYS A 81 -2.21 3.56 17.86
CA LYS A 81 -3.59 4.10 17.84
C LYS A 81 -4.60 3.04 17.40
N LEU A 82 -4.29 2.30 16.33
CA LEU A 82 -5.16 1.26 15.79
C LEU A 82 -5.31 0.07 16.74
N GLN A 83 -4.23 -0.34 17.41
CA GLN A 83 -4.29 -1.35 18.47
C GLN A 83 -5.13 -0.89 19.66
N TYR A 84 -4.97 0.36 20.09
CA TYR A 84 -5.75 0.94 21.17
C TYR A 84 -7.23 0.95 20.84
N GLN A 85 -7.62 1.46 19.65
CA GLN A 85 -9.00 1.43 19.18
C GLN A 85 -9.59 0.01 19.15
N ARG A 86 -8.82 -0.99 18.66
CA ARG A 86 -9.24 -2.40 18.67
C ARG A 86 -9.38 -3.00 20.07
N ARG A 87 -8.59 -2.56 21.05
CA ARG A 87 -8.72 -3.00 22.45
C ARG A 87 -9.95 -2.36 23.08
N MET A 88 -10.13 -1.06 22.91
CA MET A 88 -11.28 -0.32 23.40
C MET A 88 -12.59 -0.89 22.82
N PHE A 89 -12.66 -1.13 21.51
CA PHE A 89 -13.82 -1.76 20.88
C PHE A 89 -14.12 -3.14 21.48
N ARG A 90 -13.09 -3.96 21.75
CA ARG A 90 -13.26 -5.27 22.40
C ARG A 90 -13.79 -5.15 23.83
N GLU A 91 -13.31 -4.18 24.59
CA GLU A 91 -13.76 -3.93 25.96
C GLU A 91 -15.18 -3.38 26.02
N ASP A 92 -15.52 -2.47 25.11
CA ASP A 92 -16.86 -1.90 25.00
C ASP A 92 -17.88 -2.98 24.61
N ASN A 93 -17.53 -3.82 23.63
CA ASN A 93 -18.34 -4.98 23.27
C ASN A 93 -18.51 -5.95 24.46
N ARG A 94 -17.47 -6.13 25.29
CA ARG A 94 -17.55 -6.92 26.54
C ARG A 94 -18.47 -6.32 27.60
N ARG A 95 -18.61 -4.99 27.64
CA ARG A 95 -19.51 -4.29 28.56
C ARG A 95 -20.97 -4.39 28.10
N VAL A 96 -21.20 -4.32 26.79
CA VAL A 96 -22.52 -4.47 26.16
C VAL A 96 -23.08 -5.88 26.35
N TYR A 97 -22.24 -6.92 26.31
CA TYR A 97 -22.64 -8.33 26.52
C TYR A 97 -22.35 -8.86 27.94
N ARG A 98 -22.51 -8.05 29.00
CA ARG A 98 -22.55 -8.62 30.36
C ARG A 98 -23.92 -9.27 30.60
N PRO A 99 -24.02 -10.60 30.77
CA PRO A 99 -25.27 -11.21 31.18
C PRO A 99 -25.62 -10.71 32.58
N PHE A 100 -26.83 -10.19 32.76
CA PHE A 100 -27.43 -9.96 34.07
C PHE A 100 -27.44 -11.29 34.81
N LYS A 101 -26.53 -11.46 35.78
CA LYS A 101 -26.63 -12.57 36.73
C LYS A 101 -27.77 -12.25 37.70
N GLN A 102 -28.76 -13.15 37.72
CA GLN A 102 -29.77 -13.29 38.79
C GLN A 102 -29.09 -13.56 40.13
#